data_AF-A0A538NPI1-F1
#
_entry.id   AF-A0A538NPI1-F1
#
_cell.length_a   1.000
_cell.length_b   1.000
_cell.length_c   1.000
_cell.angle_alpha   90.00
_cell.angle_beta   90.00
_cell.angle_gamma   90.00
#
_symmetry.space_group_name_H-M   'P 1'
#
loop_
_entity.id
_entity.type
_entity.pdbx_description
1 polymer ?
#
loop_
_entity_poly.entity_id
_entity_poly.type
_entity_poly.pdbx_seq_one_letter_code
_entity_poly.pdbx_strand_id
1 'polypeptide(L)'
;MLSADDFTAEQEYHIGKQRRHNLHCHGFGVVHGLKVSTLKKNARWTVVIEPGFAIDSAGNEIQLCMKVTFRLPESETTIQVGIRFSERLCDPVPIVSDATSLSSPSRAEEGCEVLLDPVSMPRGSRAKTGGLGTSLDVLPLAHLVRRGCVWQVSRTFKAPRAH
;
A
#
# COMPACT_ATOMS: atom_id res chain seq x y z
N MET A 1 -15.57 31.77 -18.32
CA MET A 1 -14.83 31.60 -17.04
C MET A 1 -14.73 30.11 -16.79
N LEU A 2 -13.58 29.61 -16.33
CA LEU A 2 -13.49 28.23 -15.83
C LEU A 2 -14.18 28.15 -14.47
N SER A 3 -14.97 27.09 -14.28
CA SER A 3 -15.63 26.75 -13.02
C SER A 3 -14.77 25.79 -12.19
N ALA A 4 -15.13 25.59 -10.91
CA ALA A 4 -14.52 24.56 -10.07
C ALA A 4 -14.71 23.14 -10.63
N ASP A 5 -15.81 22.91 -11.33
CA ASP A 5 -16.12 21.63 -11.97
C ASP A 5 -15.15 21.37 -13.14
N ASP A 6 -14.81 22.41 -13.91
CA ASP A 6 -13.84 22.29 -15.01
C ASP A 6 -12.44 21.89 -14.47
N PHE A 7 -12.02 22.49 -13.35
CA PHE A 7 -10.75 22.10 -12.69
C PHE A 7 -10.80 20.67 -12.16
N THR A 8 -11.93 20.25 -11.56
CA THR A 8 -12.08 18.88 -11.06
C THR A 8 -12.00 17.87 -12.21
N ALA A 9 -12.69 18.14 -13.32
CA ALA A 9 -12.67 17.30 -14.51
C ALA A 9 -11.26 17.19 -15.13
N GLU A 10 -10.51 18.30 -15.18
CA GLU A 10 -9.12 18.30 -15.63
C GLU A 10 -8.23 17.44 -14.72
N GLN A 11 -8.36 17.58 -13.39
CA GLN A 11 -7.60 16.77 -12.42
C GLN A 11 -7.90 15.28 -12.57
N GLU A 12 -9.18 14.89 -12.65
CA GLU A 12 -9.60 13.51 -12.86
C GLU A 12 -9.07 12.95 -14.18
N TYR A 13 -9.06 13.75 -15.25
CA TYR A 13 -8.49 13.36 -16.54
C TYR A 13 -6.99 13.05 -16.41
N HIS A 14 -6.23 13.91 -15.73
CA HIS A 14 -4.80 13.70 -15.52
C HIS A 14 -4.50 12.47 -14.66
N ILE A 15 -5.20 12.30 -13.54
CA ILE A 15 -5.09 11.11 -12.67
C ILE A 15 -5.41 9.84 -13.46
N GLY A 16 -6.53 9.83 -14.19
CA GLY A 16 -6.94 8.68 -15.00
C GLY A 16 -5.97 8.37 -16.14
N LYS A 17 -5.40 9.40 -16.78
CA LYS A 17 -4.36 9.25 -17.81
C LYS A 17 -3.08 8.64 -17.22
N GLN A 18 -2.64 9.11 -16.05
CA GLN A 18 -1.45 8.61 -15.36
C GLN A 18 -1.63 7.15 -14.91
N ARG A 19 -2.75 6.82 -14.26
CA ARG A 19 -3.08 5.43 -13.86
C ARG A 19 -3.08 4.49 -15.06
N ARG A 20 -3.67 4.91 -16.19
CA ARG A 20 -3.63 4.11 -17.43
C ARG A 20 -2.21 3.97 -17.96
N HIS A 21 -1.42 5.04 -18.00
CA HIS A 21 -0.02 4.97 -18.45
C HIS A 21 0.77 3.97 -17.60
N ASN A 22 0.68 4.09 -16.27
CA ASN A 22 1.32 3.18 -15.32
C ASN A 22 0.93 1.73 -15.59
N LEU A 23 -0.36 1.42 -15.66
CA LEU A 23 -0.81 0.04 -15.87
C LEU A 23 -0.45 -0.52 -17.26
N HIS A 24 -0.51 0.28 -18.33
CA HIS A 24 -0.21 -0.19 -19.68
C HIS A 24 1.29 -0.30 -19.97
N CYS A 25 2.11 0.57 -19.37
CA CYS A 25 3.54 0.67 -19.66
C CYS A 25 4.44 0.07 -18.58
N HIS A 26 3.93 -0.12 -17.36
CA HIS A 26 4.68 -0.63 -16.20
C HIS A 26 3.96 -1.76 -15.45
N GLY A 27 2.67 -1.98 -15.72
CA GLY A 27 1.87 -2.97 -14.99
C GLY A 27 1.69 -2.57 -13.53
N PHE A 28 1.64 -3.56 -12.64
CA PHE A 28 1.53 -3.34 -11.20
C PHE A 28 2.55 -4.18 -10.43
N GLY A 29 2.96 -3.68 -9.26
CA GLY A 29 3.90 -4.33 -8.36
C GLY A 29 5.02 -3.41 -7.90
N VAL A 30 6.02 -4.00 -7.25
CA VAL A 30 7.21 -3.30 -6.77
C VAL A 30 8.10 -2.95 -7.97
N VAL A 31 8.34 -1.65 -8.17
CA VAL A 31 9.30 -1.14 -9.16
C VAL A 31 10.71 -1.26 -8.59
N HIS A 32 10.98 -0.65 -7.44
CA HIS A 32 12.26 -0.75 -6.75
C HIS A 32 12.12 -0.60 -5.22
N GLY A 33 13.14 -1.03 -4.48
CA GLY A 33 13.16 -0.91 -3.02
C GLY A 33 12.13 -1.82 -2.33
N LEU A 34 11.43 -1.30 -1.33
CA LEU A 34 10.37 -1.99 -0.55
C LEU A 34 10.82 -3.36 -0.01
N LYS A 35 12.10 -3.47 0.34
CA LYS A 35 12.68 -4.71 0.85
C LYS A 35 12.20 -4.94 2.27
N VAL A 36 11.57 -6.09 2.48
CA VAL A 36 11.12 -6.53 3.81
C VAL A 36 12.18 -7.40 4.45
N SER A 37 12.50 -7.13 5.72
CA SER A 37 13.37 -7.95 6.54
C SER A 37 12.84 -8.07 7.97
N THR A 38 13.31 -9.08 8.71
CA THR A 38 12.99 -9.24 10.13
C THR A 38 14.25 -9.04 10.97
N LEU A 39 14.11 -8.32 12.08
CA LEU A 39 15.17 -8.09 13.05
C LEU A 39 14.66 -8.51 14.43
N LYS A 40 15.55 -9.08 15.25
CA LYS A 40 15.27 -9.35 16.67
C LYS A 40 15.97 -8.30 17.52
N LYS A 41 15.20 -7.53 18.31
CA LYS A 41 15.71 -6.52 19.25
C LYS A 41 15.05 -6.72 20.62
N ASN A 42 15.85 -6.80 21.68
CA ASN A 42 15.38 -6.96 23.07
C ASN A 42 14.36 -8.11 23.21
N ALA A 43 14.70 -9.29 22.69
CA ALA A 43 13.84 -10.49 22.65
C ALA A 43 12.53 -10.38 21.84
N ARG A 44 12.21 -9.23 21.24
CA ARG A 44 11.04 -9.03 20.39
C ARG A 44 11.43 -8.98 18.91
N TRP A 45 10.54 -9.47 18.05
CA TRP A 45 10.73 -9.43 16.61
C TRP A 45 10.09 -8.18 16.01
N THR A 46 10.79 -7.57 15.08
CA THR A 46 10.34 -6.40 14.32
C THR A 46 10.48 -6.67 12.85
N VAL A 47 9.50 -6.23 12.06
CA VAL A 47 9.60 -6.16 10.61
C VAL A 47 10.12 -4.78 10.21
N VAL A 48 11.04 -4.76 9.26
CA VAL A 48 11.64 -3.55 8.70
C VAL A 48 11.33 -3.53 7.20
N ILE A 49 10.86 -2.38 6.72
CA ILE A 49 10.59 -2.16 5.30
C ILE A 49 11.45 -0.98 4.86
N GLU A 50 12.34 -1.25 3.91
CA GLU A 50 13.20 -0.21 3.31
C GLU A 50 12.40 0.68 2.34
N PRO A 51 12.81 1.94 2.14
CA PRO A 51 12.21 2.84 1.16
C PRO A 51 12.10 2.22 -0.23
N GLY A 52 11.14 2.68 -1.00
CA GLY A 52 10.97 2.24 -2.39
C GLY A 52 9.64 2.66 -2.98
N PHE A 53 9.39 2.15 -4.18
CA PHE A 53 8.28 2.57 -5.02
C PHE A 53 7.56 1.36 -5.62
N ALA A 54 6.25 1.47 -5.70
CA ALA A 54 5.39 0.48 -6.31
C ALA A 54 4.20 1.11 -7.03
N ILE A 55 3.57 0.32 -7.89
CA ILE A 55 2.30 0.62 -8.53
C ILE A 55 1.27 -0.41 -8.06
N ASP A 56 0.10 0.02 -7.59
CA ASP A 56 -0.96 -0.91 -7.22
C ASP A 56 -1.79 -1.39 -8.42
N SER A 57 -2.76 -2.28 -8.17
CA SER A 57 -3.67 -2.82 -9.18
C SER A 57 -4.56 -1.76 -9.85
N ALA A 58 -4.76 -0.61 -9.22
CA ALA A 58 -5.52 0.53 -9.74
C ALA A 58 -4.63 1.55 -10.48
N GLY A 59 -3.32 1.34 -10.53
CA GLY A 59 -2.36 2.23 -11.18
C GLY A 59 -1.90 3.39 -10.31
N ASN A 60 -2.22 3.39 -9.00
CA ASN A 60 -1.73 4.40 -8.07
C ASN A 60 -0.24 4.18 -7.81
N GLU A 61 0.46 5.29 -7.66
CA GLU A 61 1.86 5.33 -7.30
C GLU A 61 2.00 5.30 -5.78
N ILE A 62 2.75 4.34 -5.25
CA ILE A 62 2.95 4.14 -3.82
C ILE A 62 4.43 4.37 -3.51
N GLN A 63 4.73 5.52 -2.93
CA GLN A 63 6.08 5.87 -2.49
C GLN A 63 6.21 5.71 -0.97
N LEU A 64 7.14 4.84 -0.55
CA LEU A 64 7.62 4.80 0.83
C LEU A 64 8.92 5.59 0.90
N CYS A 65 8.86 6.80 1.43
CA CYS A 65 10.01 7.74 1.44
C CYS A 65 11.11 7.35 2.44
N MET A 66 10.74 6.69 3.54
CA MET A 66 11.66 6.38 4.64
C MET A 66 11.47 4.97 5.16
N LYS A 67 12.54 4.42 5.74
CA LYS A 67 12.51 3.11 6.36
C LYS A 67 11.54 3.13 7.53
N VAL A 68 10.63 2.17 7.55
CA VAL A 68 9.66 1.98 8.63
C VAL A 68 9.91 0.66 9.36
N THR A 69 9.55 0.63 10.63
CA THR A 69 9.73 -0.56 11.47
C THR A 69 8.51 -0.77 12.34
N PHE A 70 7.97 -1.99 12.32
CA PHE A 70 6.82 -2.38 13.10
C PHE A 70 7.16 -3.56 13.99
N ARG A 71 6.60 -3.58 15.21
CA ARG A 71 6.70 -4.74 16.09
C ARG A 71 5.78 -5.83 15.55
N LEU A 72 6.30 -7.05 15.45
CA LEU A 72 5.46 -8.18 15.07
C LEU A 72 4.59 -8.59 16.26
N PRO A 73 3.30 -8.86 16.04
CA PRO A 73 2.44 -9.43 17.07
C PRO A 73 2.92 -10.83 17.44
N GLU A 74 2.61 -11.26 18.67
CA GLU A 74 2.80 -12.64 19.09
C GLU A 74 1.75 -13.51 18.40
N SER A 75 2.07 -13.96 17.19
CA SER A 75 1.21 -14.83 16.39
C SER A 75 1.88 -16.19 16.14
N GLU A 76 1.06 -17.22 15.96
CA GLU A 76 1.46 -18.52 15.43
C GLU A 76 1.17 -18.66 13.93
N THR A 77 0.38 -17.74 13.38
CA THR A 77 0.00 -17.72 11.96
C THR A 77 1.01 -16.95 11.12
N THR A 78 0.98 -17.17 9.81
CA THR A 78 1.78 -16.37 8.87
C THR A 78 1.26 -14.94 8.86
N ILE A 79 2.14 -13.95 8.75
CA ILE A 79 1.74 -12.55 8.64
C ILE A 79 2.07 -12.06 7.23
N GLN A 80 1.10 -11.49 6.54
CA GLN A 80 1.32 -10.77 5.30
C GLN A 80 1.68 -9.32 5.61
N VAL A 81 2.78 -8.88 5.00
CA VAL A 81 3.18 -7.47 4.95
C VAL A 81 2.67 -6.92 3.63
N GLY A 82 1.79 -5.93 3.69
CA GLY A 82 1.24 -5.25 2.53
C GLY A 82 1.50 -3.75 2.59
N ILE A 83 1.43 -3.09 1.44
CA ILE A 83 1.42 -1.63 1.33
C ILE A 83 0.24 -1.22 0.46
N ARG A 84 -0.44 -0.13 0.83
CA ARG A 84 -1.52 0.46 0.03
C ARG A 84 -1.32 1.95 -0.16
N PHE A 85 -1.86 2.47 -1.26
CA PHE A 85 -2.03 3.89 -1.47
C PHE A 85 -3.01 4.45 -0.43
N SER A 86 -2.74 5.64 0.08
CA SER A 86 -3.71 6.40 0.88
C SER A 86 -3.73 7.84 0.41
N GLU A 87 -4.92 8.42 0.43
CA GLU A 87 -5.13 9.83 0.13
C GLU A 87 -5.84 10.45 1.32
N ARG A 88 -5.30 11.57 1.80
CA ARG A 88 -5.91 12.33 2.89
C ARG A 88 -6.30 13.71 2.38
N LEU A 89 -7.61 13.97 2.41
CA LEU A 89 -8.17 15.29 2.17
C LEU A 89 -7.87 16.19 3.38
N CYS A 90 -7.21 17.32 3.13
CA CYS A 90 -6.67 18.24 4.12
C CYS A 90 -7.14 19.67 3.84
N ASP A 91 -6.94 20.53 4.83
CA ASP A 91 -7.18 21.97 4.77
C ASP A 91 -8.62 22.29 4.34
N PRO A 92 -9.62 22.00 5.20
CA PRO A 92 -11.03 22.28 4.91
C PRO A 92 -11.25 23.80 4.79
N VAL A 93 -11.82 24.21 3.67
CA VAL A 93 -12.20 25.60 3.40
C VAL A 93 -13.73 25.70 3.45
N PRO A 94 -14.29 26.77 4.03
CA PRO A 94 -15.73 26.98 4.02
C PRO A 94 -16.22 27.27 2.59
N ILE A 95 -17.26 26.56 2.17
CA ILE A 95 -18.01 26.88 0.97
C ILE A 95 -19.02 27.96 1.36
N VAL A 96 -18.85 29.16 0.82
CA VAL A 96 -19.85 30.23 0.99
C VAL A 96 -21.03 29.89 0.09
N SER A 97 -22.11 29.36 0.67
CA SER A 97 -23.41 29.18 0.04
C SER A 97 -24.49 29.71 0.97
N ASP A 98 -25.45 30.45 0.42
CA ASP A 98 -26.44 31.29 1.14
C ASP A 98 -27.33 30.58 2.17
N ALA A 99 -27.20 29.26 2.39
CA ALA A 99 -28.06 28.51 3.30
C ALA A 99 -27.39 27.39 4.11
N THR A 100 -26.09 27.09 3.94
CA THR A 100 -25.45 25.99 4.71
C THR A 100 -23.94 26.17 4.79
N SER A 101 -23.37 26.03 6.00
CA SER A 101 -21.93 25.93 6.24
C SER A 101 -21.41 24.58 5.71
N LEU A 102 -21.24 24.47 4.40
CA LEU A 102 -20.57 23.34 3.77
C LEU A 102 -19.05 23.58 3.80
N SER A 103 -18.25 22.52 3.81
CA SER A 103 -16.79 22.63 3.74
C SER A 103 -16.25 21.68 2.67
N SER A 104 -15.34 22.20 1.84
CA SER A 104 -14.60 21.43 0.84
C SER A 104 -13.13 21.34 1.24
N PRO A 105 -12.47 20.19 1.05
CA PRO A 105 -11.02 20.12 1.17
C PRO A 105 -10.37 20.98 0.08
N SER A 106 -9.32 21.73 0.43
CA SER A 106 -8.55 22.52 -0.53
C SER A 106 -7.25 21.86 -0.97
N ARG A 107 -6.85 20.76 -0.31
CA ARG A 107 -5.61 20.05 -0.57
C ARG A 107 -5.79 18.55 -0.37
N ALA A 108 -5.21 17.75 -1.27
CA ALA A 108 -5.06 16.31 -1.09
C ALA A 108 -3.58 15.99 -0.80
N GLU A 109 -3.34 15.15 0.20
CA GLU A 109 -2.02 14.60 0.49
C GLU A 109 -2.02 13.11 0.18
N GLU A 110 -1.19 12.73 -0.79
CA GLU A 110 -0.92 11.34 -1.10
C GLU A 110 0.06 10.74 -0.09
N GLY A 111 -0.14 9.47 0.22
CA GLY A 111 0.68 8.72 1.15
C GLY A 111 0.59 7.23 0.91
N CYS A 112 1.13 6.47 1.86
CA CYS A 112 1.00 5.04 1.87
C CYS A 112 0.81 4.52 3.29
N GLU A 113 0.13 3.39 3.38
CA GLU A 113 -0.06 2.68 4.63
C GLU A 113 0.51 1.27 4.52
N VAL A 114 1.23 0.86 5.56
CA VAL A 114 1.74 -0.50 5.70
C VAL A 114 0.78 -1.30 6.57
N LEU A 115 0.38 -2.48 6.09
CA LEU A 115 -0.51 -3.38 6.80
C LEU A 115 0.21 -4.67 7.19
N LEU A 116 -0.14 -5.19 8.36
CA LEU A 116 0.33 -6.46 8.89
C LEU A 116 -0.88 -7.35 9.20
N ASP A 117 -1.25 -8.17 8.23
CA ASP A 117 -2.45 -8.99 8.31
C ASP A 117 -2.10 -10.45 8.58
N PRO A 118 -2.68 -11.08 9.61
CA PRO A 118 -2.58 -12.53 9.79
C PRO A 118 -3.23 -13.26 8.60
N VAL A 119 -2.52 -14.21 7.99
CA VAL A 119 -3.02 -15.03 6.88
C VAL A 119 -3.00 -16.50 7.27
N SER A 120 -4.18 -17.12 7.21
CA SER A 120 -4.33 -18.57 7.31
C SER A 120 -3.89 -19.21 5.99
N MET A 121 -2.67 -19.73 5.95
CA MET A 121 -2.19 -20.49 4.80
C MET A 121 -2.70 -21.94 4.88
N PRO A 122 -3.47 -22.46 3.90
CA PRO A 122 -3.75 -23.89 3.83
C PRO A 122 -2.44 -24.66 3.64
N ARG A 123 -2.15 -25.61 4.53
CA ARG A 123 -0.92 -26.45 4.46
C ARG A 123 -0.80 -27.04 3.05
N GLY A 124 0.27 -26.66 2.33
CA GLY A 124 0.59 -27.24 1.00
C GLY A 124 0.15 -26.42 -0.22
N SER A 125 -0.54 -25.29 -0.06
CA SER A 125 -0.90 -24.44 -1.19
C SER A 125 0.24 -23.47 -1.54
N ARG A 126 0.75 -23.56 -2.78
CA ARG A 126 1.55 -22.46 -3.38
C ARG A 126 0.68 -21.22 -3.33
N ALA A 127 1.24 -20.09 -2.89
CA ALA A 127 0.61 -18.79 -3.05
C ALA A 127 0.32 -18.59 -4.55
N LYS A 128 -0.89 -18.89 -4.99
CA LYS A 128 -1.37 -18.44 -6.28
C LYS A 128 -1.44 -16.92 -6.16
N THR A 129 -0.84 -16.22 -7.11
CA THR A 129 -0.83 -14.76 -7.27
C THR A 129 -2.23 -14.19 -7.56
N GLY A 130 -3.27 -14.75 -6.96
CA GLY A 130 -4.67 -14.42 -7.20
C GLY A 130 -5.54 -15.44 -6.48
N GLY A 131 -6.08 -15.04 -5.33
CA GLY A 131 -6.88 -15.94 -4.49
C GLY A 131 -7.43 -15.25 -3.26
N LEU A 132 -8.49 -14.47 -3.46
CA LEU A 132 -9.62 -14.29 -2.54
C LEU A 132 -9.25 -14.06 -1.06
N GLY A 133 -8.79 -12.84 -0.74
CA GLY A 133 -8.59 -12.41 0.65
C GLY A 133 -7.75 -11.15 0.83
N THR A 134 -6.96 -10.76 -0.17
CA THR A 134 -6.35 -9.42 -0.19
C THR A 134 -7.42 -8.41 -0.51
N SER A 135 -7.65 -7.45 0.38
CA SER A 135 -8.32 -6.20 0.01
C SER A 135 -7.73 -5.74 -1.32
N LEU A 136 -8.57 -5.45 -2.32
CA LEU A 136 -8.16 -5.23 -3.72
C LEU A 136 -7.08 -4.15 -3.88
N ASP A 137 -6.94 -3.30 -2.86
CA ASP A 137 -6.10 -2.12 -2.83
C ASP A 137 -4.76 -2.34 -2.10
N VAL A 138 -4.48 -3.56 -1.61
CA VAL A 138 -3.24 -3.86 -0.87
C VAL A 138 -2.27 -4.64 -1.76
N LEU A 139 -1.10 -4.06 -2.02
CA LEU A 139 0.01 -4.73 -2.69
C LEU A 139 0.82 -5.56 -1.68
N PRO A 140 0.85 -6.90 -1.80
CA PRO A 140 1.60 -7.73 -0.86
C PRO A 140 3.11 -7.66 -1.13
N LEU A 141 3.88 -7.35 -0.10
CA LEU A 141 5.35 -7.22 -0.16
C LEU A 141 6.07 -8.47 0.33
N ALA A 142 5.54 -9.14 1.36
CA ALA A 142 6.15 -10.33 1.93
C ALA A 142 5.15 -11.16 2.75
N HIS A 143 5.45 -12.45 2.91
CA HIS A 143 4.89 -13.27 3.97
C HIS A 143 5.98 -13.54 5.02
N LEU A 144 5.66 -13.31 6.28
CA LEU A 144 6.51 -13.63 7.42
C LEU A 144 6.01 -14.92 8.03
N VAL A 145 6.90 -15.90 8.15
CA VAL A 145 6.60 -17.21 8.71
C VAL A 145 7.37 -17.41 10.00
N ARG A 146 6.71 -18.02 10.98
CA ARG A 146 7.33 -18.40 12.25
C ARG A 146 7.89 -19.82 12.14
N ARG A 147 9.19 -19.99 12.39
CA ARG A 147 9.86 -21.29 12.50
C ARG A 147 10.43 -21.43 13.90
N GLY A 148 9.71 -22.15 14.76
CA GLY A 148 9.99 -22.18 16.20
C GLY A 148 9.82 -20.79 16.84
N CYS A 149 10.89 -20.24 17.39
CA CYS A 149 10.89 -18.90 18.03
C CYS A 149 11.46 -17.79 17.11
N VAL A 150 11.63 -18.07 15.82
CA VAL A 150 12.28 -17.17 14.85
C VAL A 150 11.29 -16.77 13.76
N TRP A 151 11.19 -15.46 13.50
CA TRP A 151 10.45 -14.93 12.35
C TRP A 151 11.36 -14.75 11.16
N GLN A 152 10.94 -15.27 10.01
CA GLN A 152 11.68 -15.19 8.76
C GLN A 152 10.77 -14.76 7.62
N VAL A 153 11.33 -14.01 6.68
CA VAL A 153 10.66 -13.75 5.40
C VAL A 153 10.58 -15.06 4.62
N SER A 154 9.38 -15.41 4.17
CA SER A 154 9.13 -16.61 3.37
C SER A 154 9.85 -16.52 2.03
N ARG A 155 10.66 -17.53 1.71
CA ARG A 155 11.38 -17.63 0.43
C ARG A 155 10.48 -18.01 -0.75
N THR A 156 9.32 -18.59 -0.46
CA THR A 156 8.37 -19.05 -1.48
C THR A 156 7.46 -17.93 -1.97
N PHE A 157 7.27 -16.88 -1.17
CA PHE A 157 6.52 -15.70 -1.58
C PHE A 157 7.34 -14.87 -2.56
N LYS A 158 6.69 -14.38 -3.61
CA LYS A 158 7.25 -13.45 -4.58
C LYS A 158 6.30 -12.25 -4.68
N ALA A 159 6.80 -11.08 -4.31
CA ALA A 159 6.05 -9.83 -4.50
C ALA A 159 5.79 -9.61 -6.00
N PRO A 160 4.61 -9.10 -6.39
CA PRO A 160 4.37 -8.65 -7.74
C PRO A 160 5.42 -7.62 -8.17
N ARG A 161 5.77 -7.61 -9.45
CA ARG A 161 6.79 -6.72 -10.01
C ARG A 161 6.19 -5.94 -11.18
N ALA A 162 6.34 -4.63 -11.11
CA ALA A 162 6.17 -3.74 -12.26
C ALA A 162 7.45 -3.78 -13.12
N HIS A 163 7.31 -3.52 -14.42
CA HIS A 163 8.39 -3.59 -15.41
C HIS A 163 8.99 -2.22 -15.73
#